data_AF-A0A8J3GX77-F1
#
_entry.id   AF-A0A8J3GX77-F1
#
_cell.length_a   1.000
_cell.length_b   1.000
_cell.length_c   1.000
_cell.angle_alpha   90.00
_cell.angle_beta   90.00
_cell.angle_gamma   90.00
#
_symmetry.space_group_name_H-M   'P 1'
#
loop_
_entity.id
_entity.type
_entity.pdbx_description
1 polymer ?
#
loop_
_entity_poly.entity_id
_entity_poly.type
_entity_poly.pdbx_seq_one_letter_code
_entity_poly.pdbx_strand_id
1 'polypeptide(L)'
;MYNLKTAVLLAVLAASGPGTALRAETTPGHNPANTVSIDPTHPDSFRNFAPELPATRARAAQVNTDFGLHVSEIEPGLYFLTDLIYQSAVLVTPEGVVVFDAPPSFGIGHRAAIEMVAPGVPITHLIMSHAHGDHNGGGAGFSENDGLVVIAAQAHAESLAAAPVRGVPAPTQTFAETFDLVVGGVPIHLRTARFHAEDADTIIHLPRQRFLMAVDTITPGEAPFMNFGATSNVRAYLEGFDTFLDFDFEHFLSGHVSVLGTREDVVKMRDYIRDVWDSVHALMPGFNARMDEALQLVEFRNGNLAYRMAMESLRDDCAAGIIGRWKDELSVVDLWADSHCETVLLYAIMH
;
A
#
# COMPACT_ATOMS: atom_id res chain seq x y z
N MET A 1 41.07 28.49 -57.57
CA MET A 1 42.51 28.34 -57.31
C MET A 1 42.87 29.15 -56.08
N TYR A 2 43.80 28.65 -55.27
CA TYR A 2 44.36 29.16 -54.00
C TYR A 2 43.67 28.76 -52.68
N ASN A 3 44.16 27.63 -52.15
CA ASN A 3 44.41 27.36 -50.74
C ASN A 3 45.39 28.38 -50.15
N LEU A 4 45.24 28.76 -48.87
CA LEU A 4 46.37 28.70 -47.94
C LEU A 4 45.92 28.62 -46.47
N LYS A 5 46.46 27.59 -45.81
CA LYS A 5 46.41 27.35 -44.37
C LYS A 5 47.21 28.43 -43.63
N THR A 6 46.78 28.81 -42.43
CA THR A 6 47.70 29.30 -41.40
C THR A 6 47.30 28.71 -40.05
N ALA A 7 48.16 27.87 -39.50
CA ALA A 7 48.12 27.44 -38.11
C ALA A 7 48.97 28.41 -37.29
N VAL A 8 48.49 28.80 -36.11
CA VAL A 8 49.30 29.46 -35.08
C VAL A 8 49.09 28.69 -33.78
N LEU A 9 50.21 28.19 -33.25
CA LEU A 9 50.36 27.52 -31.96
C LEU A 9 51.11 28.48 -31.05
N LEU A 10 50.59 28.83 -29.87
CA LEU A 10 51.29 29.42 -28.71
C LEU A 10 50.22 29.80 -27.68
N ALA A 11 50.33 29.64 -26.37
CA ALA A 11 51.18 28.89 -25.46
C ALA A 11 50.44 28.92 -24.10
N VAL A 12 50.68 27.91 -23.27
CA VAL A 12 50.17 27.84 -21.89
C VAL A 12 50.87 28.90 -21.04
N LEU A 13 50.10 29.76 -20.35
CA LEU A 13 50.53 30.45 -19.14
C LEU A 13 49.52 30.19 -18.02
N ALA A 14 49.97 29.45 -17.02
CA ALA A 14 49.31 29.37 -15.72
C ALA A 14 49.57 30.67 -14.95
N ALA A 15 48.50 31.30 -14.48
CA ALA A 15 48.57 32.33 -13.44
C ALA A 15 47.65 31.90 -12.30
N SER A 16 48.30 31.56 -11.18
CA SER A 16 47.72 31.21 -9.90
C SER A 16 47.20 32.45 -9.17
N GLY A 17 45.92 32.42 -8.77
CA GLY A 17 45.33 33.34 -7.82
C GLY A 17 44.39 32.56 -6.88
N PRO A 18 44.31 32.88 -5.58
CA PRO A 18 43.57 32.10 -4.61
C PRO A 18 42.09 32.42 -4.74
N GLY A 19 41.41 31.78 -5.69
CA GLY A 19 39.97 31.66 -5.65
C GLY A 19 39.64 30.67 -4.54
N THR A 20 39.06 31.16 -3.45
CA THR A 20 38.31 30.32 -2.51
C THR A 20 37.27 29.56 -3.33
N ALA A 21 37.57 28.31 -3.64
CA ALA A 21 36.60 27.39 -4.18
C ALA A 21 35.51 27.27 -3.11
N LEU A 22 34.34 27.89 -3.36
CA LEU A 22 33.12 27.35 -2.80
C LEU A 22 33.11 25.88 -3.23
N ARG A 23 33.42 24.99 -2.30
CA ARG A 23 32.95 23.63 -2.39
C ARG A 23 31.43 23.76 -2.42
N ALA A 24 30.85 23.60 -3.60
CA ALA A 24 29.50 23.09 -3.66
C ALA A 24 29.55 21.80 -2.83
N GLU A 25 28.90 21.81 -1.68
CA GLU A 25 28.48 20.55 -1.07
C GLU A 25 27.64 19.88 -2.14
N THR A 26 28.22 18.89 -2.80
CA THR A 26 27.46 17.95 -3.59
C THR A 26 26.57 17.25 -2.58
N THR A 27 25.33 17.69 -2.46
CA THR A 27 24.24 16.83 -1.99
C THR A 27 24.44 15.48 -2.67
N PRO A 28 24.52 14.36 -1.95
CA PRO A 28 24.65 13.06 -2.59
C PRO A 28 23.52 12.94 -3.61
N GLY A 29 23.90 12.80 -4.88
CA GLY A 29 22.98 12.87 -6.02
C GLY A 29 21.83 11.92 -5.77
N HIS A 30 20.62 12.50 -5.71
CA HIS A 30 19.38 11.75 -5.65
C HIS A 30 19.28 10.83 -6.88
N ASN A 31 18.75 9.63 -6.65
CA ASN A 31 18.68 8.52 -7.58
C ASN A 31 17.63 8.76 -8.68
N PRO A 32 18.01 9.00 -9.95
CA PRO A 32 17.04 9.13 -11.04
C PRO A 32 16.41 7.79 -11.46
N ALA A 33 16.78 6.67 -10.84
CA ALA A 33 16.37 5.33 -11.23
C ALA A 33 15.52 4.58 -10.19
N ASN A 34 15.21 5.17 -9.03
CA ASN A 34 14.48 4.52 -7.94
C ASN A 34 15.05 3.13 -7.55
N THR A 35 16.35 2.89 -7.78
CA THR A 35 17.00 1.60 -7.53
C THR A 35 17.67 1.57 -6.17
N VAL A 36 17.26 0.65 -5.29
CA VAL A 36 17.99 0.35 -4.05
C VAL A 36 19.23 -0.49 -4.38
N SER A 37 20.41 0.01 -4.02
CA SER A 37 21.67 -0.71 -4.22
C SER A 37 21.98 -1.65 -3.06
N ILE A 38 22.35 -2.90 -3.39
CA ILE A 38 22.88 -3.86 -2.41
C ILE A 38 24.35 -3.60 -2.05
N ASP A 39 25.04 -2.72 -2.79
CA ASP A 39 26.40 -2.31 -2.45
C ASP A 39 26.36 -1.35 -1.24
N PRO A 40 27.02 -1.70 -0.12
CA PRO A 40 27.03 -0.88 1.09
C PRO A 40 27.72 0.49 0.92
N THR A 41 28.44 0.70 -0.18
CA THR A 41 29.21 1.92 -0.48
C THR A 41 28.57 2.82 -1.53
N HIS A 42 27.49 2.36 -2.17
CA HIS A 42 26.75 3.14 -3.15
C HIS A 42 25.98 4.30 -2.49
N PRO A 43 25.84 5.47 -3.12
CA PRO A 43 24.98 6.55 -2.63
C PRO A 43 23.54 6.08 -2.35
N ASP A 44 23.03 5.17 -3.16
CA ASP A 44 21.69 4.57 -3.02
C ASP A 44 21.68 3.25 -2.24
N SER A 45 22.65 3.05 -1.34
CA SER A 45 22.74 1.82 -0.56
C SER A 45 21.47 1.59 0.28
N PHE A 46 21.05 0.33 0.39
CA PHE A 46 20.01 -0.12 1.33
C PHE A 46 20.25 0.35 2.78
N ARG A 47 21.50 0.66 3.14
CA ARG A 47 21.88 1.15 4.48
C ARG A 47 21.41 2.58 4.77
N ASN A 48 21.00 3.33 3.75
CA ASN A 48 20.57 4.71 3.90
C ASN A 48 19.07 4.84 4.19
N PHE A 49 18.33 3.73 4.19
CA PHE A 49 16.94 3.69 4.60
C PHE A 49 16.80 3.52 6.10
N ALA A 50 15.82 4.19 6.69
CA ALA A 50 15.50 4.12 8.10
C ALA A 50 15.03 2.72 8.48
N PRO A 51 15.45 2.19 9.64
CA PRO A 51 14.80 1.01 10.20
C PRO A 51 13.35 1.36 10.57
N GLU A 52 12.50 0.34 10.65
CA GLU A 52 11.17 0.49 11.24
C GLU A 52 11.25 1.11 12.65
N LEU A 53 10.34 2.04 12.91
CA LEU A 53 10.24 2.75 14.17
C LEU A 53 10.04 1.76 15.33
N PRO A 54 10.69 1.98 16.49
CA PRO A 54 10.52 1.13 17.66
C PRO A 54 9.06 0.97 18.10
N ALA A 55 8.23 2.01 17.93
CA ALA A 55 6.81 1.98 18.27
C ALA A 55 6.02 1.02 17.37
N THR A 56 6.30 0.99 16.07
CA THR A 56 5.69 0.05 15.12
C THR A 56 6.12 -1.38 15.44
N ARG A 57 7.42 -1.61 15.64
CA ARG A 57 7.97 -2.92 15.98
C ARG A 57 7.44 -3.49 17.30
N ALA A 58 7.14 -2.63 18.27
CA ALA A 58 6.58 -3.04 19.56
C ALA A 58 5.15 -3.60 19.45
N ARG A 59 4.42 -3.26 18.38
CA ARG A 59 3.05 -3.73 18.11
C ARG A 59 3.00 -4.99 17.25
N ALA A 60 4.13 -5.41 16.68
CA ALA A 60 4.20 -6.54 15.76
C ALA A 60 3.69 -7.83 16.42
N ALA A 61 2.82 -8.54 15.69
CA ALA A 61 2.35 -9.85 16.10
C ALA A 61 3.49 -10.85 16.31
N GLN A 62 3.27 -11.84 17.17
CA GLN A 62 4.18 -12.96 17.36
C GLN A 62 3.58 -14.24 16.80
N VAL A 63 4.30 -14.87 15.86
CA VAL A 63 3.83 -16.08 15.18
C VAL A 63 3.98 -17.30 16.07
N ASN A 64 2.97 -18.17 16.04
CA ASN A 64 3.11 -19.53 16.54
C ASN A 64 3.94 -20.35 15.54
N THR A 65 5.09 -20.88 15.98
CA THR A 65 6.01 -21.64 15.13
C THR A 65 5.50 -23.02 14.72
N ASP A 66 4.46 -23.55 15.36
CA ASP A 66 3.93 -24.89 15.08
C ASP A 66 3.14 -24.94 13.76
N PHE A 67 2.41 -23.87 13.44
CA PHE A 67 1.59 -23.77 12.22
C PHE A 67 1.78 -22.46 11.43
N GLY A 68 2.72 -21.61 11.85
CA GLY A 68 3.20 -20.48 11.07
C GLY A 68 2.30 -19.24 11.09
N LEU A 69 1.28 -19.19 11.96
CA LEU A 69 0.40 -18.03 12.11
C LEU A 69 0.41 -17.50 13.54
N HIS A 70 0.38 -16.18 13.68
CA HIS A 70 -0.14 -15.54 14.87
C HIS A 70 -1.65 -15.76 14.96
N VAL A 71 -2.16 -15.99 16.16
CA VAL A 71 -3.59 -16.05 16.45
C VAL A 71 -3.83 -15.36 17.78
N SER A 72 -4.68 -14.34 17.78
CA SER A 72 -5.12 -13.67 19.00
C SER A 72 -6.61 -13.32 18.91
N GLU A 73 -7.29 -13.29 20.05
CA GLU A 73 -8.66 -12.81 20.13
C GLU A 73 -8.65 -11.28 20.18
N ILE A 74 -9.38 -10.64 19.26
CA ILE A 74 -9.57 -9.18 19.19
C ILE A 74 -10.68 -8.78 20.16
N GLU A 75 -11.82 -9.44 20.03
CA GLU A 75 -13.05 -9.29 20.79
C GLU A 75 -13.72 -10.66 20.91
N PRO A 76 -14.70 -10.88 21.82
CA PRO A 76 -15.31 -12.18 22.01
C PRO A 76 -15.74 -12.87 20.71
N GLY A 77 -15.06 -13.97 20.40
CA GLY A 77 -15.27 -14.81 19.21
C GLY A 77 -14.62 -14.32 17.92
N LEU A 78 -14.02 -13.13 17.87
CA LEU A 78 -13.32 -12.60 16.70
C LEU A 78 -11.81 -12.71 16.88
N TYR A 79 -11.14 -13.40 15.96
CA TYR A 79 -9.72 -13.68 16.03
C TYR A 79 -8.96 -13.03 14.88
N PHE A 80 -7.81 -12.43 15.20
CA PHE A 80 -6.83 -11.90 14.25
C PHE A 80 -5.80 -12.98 13.91
N LEU A 81 -5.63 -13.25 12.61
CA LEU A 81 -4.65 -14.19 12.09
C LEU A 81 -3.65 -13.44 11.18
N THR A 82 -2.35 -13.71 11.34
CA THR A 82 -1.32 -13.18 10.43
C THR A 82 -0.08 -14.06 10.37
N ASP A 83 0.55 -14.15 9.21
CA ASP A 83 1.90 -14.70 9.02
C ASP A 83 3.00 -13.62 9.03
N LEU A 84 2.65 -12.42 9.55
CA LEU A 84 3.42 -11.17 9.55
C LEU A 84 3.41 -10.39 8.23
N ILE A 85 2.86 -10.96 7.15
CA ILE A 85 2.78 -10.32 5.84
C ILE A 85 1.32 -10.12 5.42
N TYR A 86 0.53 -11.18 5.51
CA TYR A 86 -0.89 -11.20 5.20
C TYR A 86 -1.71 -11.32 6.47
N GLN A 87 -2.92 -10.79 6.43
CA GLN A 87 -3.87 -10.80 7.53
C GLN A 87 -5.18 -11.48 7.11
N SER A 88 -5.84 -12.11 8.07
CA SER A 88 -7.21 -12.59 7.95
C SER A 88 -7.87 -12.45 9.32
N ALA A 89 -9.20 -12.48 9.34
CA ALA A 89 -9.96 -12.60 10.58
C ALA A 89 -10.87 -13.83 10.54
N VAL A 90 -11.13 -14.39 11.71
CA VAL A 90 -12.03 -15.52 11.89
C VAL A 90 -13.05 -15.16 12.97
N LEU A 91 -14.33 -15.27 12.67
CA LEU A 91 -15.42 -15.10 13.64
C LEU A 91 -16.01 -16.47 13.99
N VAL A 92 -15.90 -16.84 15.26
CA VAL A 92 -16.47 -18.05 15.85
C VAL A 92 -17.85 -17.71 16.42
N THR A 93 -18.87 -18.45 15.98
CA THR A 93 -20.25 -18.28 16.44
C THR A 93 -20.86 -19.65 16.81
N PRO A 94 -22.00 -19.68 17.52
CA PRO A 94 -22.72 -20.92 17.78
C PRO A 94 -23.18 -21.70 16.53
N GLU A 95 -23.35 -21.04 15.38
CA GLU A 95 -23.78 -21.67 14.13
C GLU A 95 -22.61 -22.16 13.27
N GLY A 96 -21.41 -21.64 13.51
CA GLY A 96 -20.23 -21.98 12.73
C GLY A 96 -19.19 -20.88 12.71
N VAL A 97 -18.12 -21.13 11.98
CA VAL A 97 -17.02 -20.21 11.76
C VAL A 97 -17.20 -19.45 10.44
N VAL A 98 -17.02 -18.13 10.50
CA VAL A 98 -16.93 -17.22 9.34
C VAL A 98 -15.47 -16.83 9.16
N VAL A 99 -14.94 -17.04 7.96
CA VAL A 99 -13.59 -16.66 7.56
C VAL A 99 -13.67 -15.38 6.72
N PHE A 100 -12.86 -14.37 7.06
CA PHE A 100 -12.71 -13.14 6.29
C PHE A 100 -11.36 -13.17 5.58
N ASP A 101 -11.39 -13.33 4.26
CA ASP A 101 -10.24 -13.63 3.40
C ASP A 101 -9.45 -14.90 3.76
N ALA A 102 -8.77 -15.49 2.79
CA ALA A 102 -7.98 -16.72 2.94
C ALA A 102 -6.65 -16.63 2.16
N PRO A 103 -5.61 -15.98 2.73
CA PRO A 103 -4.32 -15.82 2.05
C PRO A 103 -3.68 -17.18 1.69
N PRO A 104 -3.02 -17.30 0.52
CA PRO A 104 -2.44 -18.56 0.08
C PRO A 104 -1.27 -19.01 0.97
N SER A 105 -0.56 -18.07 1.59
CA SER A 105 0.55 -18.36 2.50
C SER A 105 0.09 -19.08 3.78
N PHE A 106 -1.17 -18.93 4.19
CA PHE A 106 -1.69 -19.59 5.38
C PHE A 106 -1.81 -21.10 5.18
N GLY A 107 -2.07 -21.56 3.95
CA GLY A 107 -2.13 -22.97 3.57
C GLY A 107 -2.94 -23.83 4.56
N ILE A 108 -2.35 -24.95 4.99
CA ILE A 108 -2.96 -25.83 6.00
C ILE A 108 -3.04 -25.18 7.40
N GLY A 109 -2.21 -24.17 7.66
CA GLY A 109 -2.15 -23.43 8.92
C GLY A 109 -3.45 -22.67 9.21
N HIS A 110 -4.18 -22.22 8.19
CA HIS A 110 -5.47 -21.54 8.38
C HIS A 110 -6.47 -22.45 9.10
N ARG A 111 -6.64 -23.68 8.62
CA ARG A 111 -7.53 -24.66 9.27
C ARG A 111 -7.03 -25.05 10.66
N ALA A 112 -5.73 -25.19 10.84
CA ALA A 112 -5.15 -25.47 12.16
C ALA A 112 -5.44 -24.35 13.17
N ALA A 113 -5.32 -23.08 12.75
CA ALA A 113 -5.67 -21.92 13.57
C ALA A 113 -7.15 -21.91 13.94
N ILE A 114 -8.04 -22.20 12.98
CA ILE A 114 -9.49 -22.30 13.23
C ILE A 114 -9.80 -23.44 14.21
N GLU A 115 -9.26 -24.64 14.00
CA GLU A 115 -9.47 -25.79 14.89
C GLU A 115 -8.92 -25.52 16.31
N MET A 116 -7.84 -24.73 16.43
CA MET A 116 -7.30 -24.34 17.73
C MET A 116 -8.26 -23.46 18.53
N VAL A 117 -8.92 -22.49 17.88
CA VAL A 117 -9.82 -21.54 18.57
C VAL A 117 -11.27 -22.00 18.61
N ALA A 118 -11.67 -22.91 17.72
CA ALA A 118 -13.03 -23.43 17.60
C ALA A 118 -13.04 -24.94 17.28
N PRO A 119 -12.58 -25.80 18.21
CA PRO A 119 -12.42 -27.23 17.94
C PRO A 119 -13.73 -27.90 17.52
N GLY A 120 -13.73 -28.55 16.36
CA GLY A 120 -14.90 -29.27 15.82
C GLY A 120 -16.08 -28.39 15.40
N VAL A 121 -15.94 -27.06 15.39
CA VAL A 121 -16.97 -26.14 14.90
C VAL A 121 -16.87 -26.04 13.37
N PRO A 122 -17.96 -26.24 12.61
CA PRO A 122 -17.89 -26.22 11.15
C PRO A 122 -17.60 -24.82 10.62
N ILE A 123 -16.76 -24.75 9.59
CA ILE A 123 -16.55 -23.53 8.79
C ILE A 123 -17.72 -23.41 7.81
N THR A 124 -18.50 -22.35 7.95
CA THR A 124 -19.77 -22.18 7.23
C THR A 124 -19.70 -21.10 6.17
N HIS A 125 -18.89 -20.07 6.38
CA HIS A 125 -18.80 -18.92 5.47
C HIS A 125 -17.35 -18.56 5.17
N LEU A 126 -17.10 -18.16 3.93
CA LEU A 126 -15.92 -17.40 3.50
C LEU A 126 -16.40 -16.09 2.90
N ILE A 127 -16.01 -14.97 3.46
CA ILE A 127 -16.37 -13.63 2.98
C ILE A 127 -15.11 -12.98 2.43
N MET A 128 -15.17 -12.60 1.16
CA MET A 128 -14.03 -12.02 0.43
C MET A 128 -14.06 -10.50 0.51
N SER A 129 -12.93 -9.88 0.81
CA SER A 129 -12.78 -8.43 0.72
C SER A 129 -12.76 -7.96 -0.74
N HIS A 130 -12.01 -8.65 -1.60
CA HIS A 130 -11.92 -8.40 -3.04
C HIS A 130 -11.32 -9.60 -3.79
N ALA A 131 -11.20 -9.50 -5.13
CA ALA A 131 -10.88 -10.64 -5.98
C ALA A 131 -9.38 -11.03 -6.05
N HIS A 132 -8.48 -10.33 -5.36
CA HIS A 132 -7.04 -10.61 -5.49
C HIS A 132 -6.63 -11.94 -4.85
N GLY A 133 -5.70 -12.62 -5.51
CA GLY A 133 -5.28 -13.98 -5.17
C GLY A 133 -4.36 -14.08 -3.95
N ASP A 134 -3.74 -12.99 -3.56
CA ASP A 134 -2.91 -12.91 -2.37
C ASP A 134 -3.75 -12.82 -1.08
N HIS A 135 -4.99 -12.35 -1.17
CA HIS A 135 -5.97 -12.42 -0.06
C HIS A 135 -6.86 -13.64 -0.09
N ASN A 136 -7.14 -14.22 -1.27
CA ASN A 136 -8.15 -15.28 -1.38
C ASN A 136 -7.66 -16.59 -2.04
N GLY A 137 -6.40 -16.65 -2.48
CA GLY A 137 -5.83 -17.81 -3.18
C GLY A 137 -5.65 -19.06 -2.31
N GLY A 138 -5.74 -18.93 -0.99
CA GLY A 138 -5.81 -20.05 -0.05
C GLY A 138 -7.22 -20.62 0.11
N GLY A 139 -8.24 -19.97 -0.46
CA GLY A 139 -9.64 -20.37 -0.32
C GLY A 139 -9.96 -21.77 -0.84
N ALA A 140 -9.19 -22.29 -1.80
CA ALA A 140 -9.28 -23.68 -2.25
C ALA A 140 -9.01 -24.70 -1.13
N GLY A 141 -8.28 -24.31 -0.07
CA GLY A 141 -8.16 -25.13 1.14
C GLY A 141 -9.50 -25.43 1.81
N PHE A 142 -10.55 -24.65 1.51
CA PHE A 142 -11.91 -24.83 2.01
C PHE A 142 -12.86 -25.55 1.05
N SER A 143 -12.42 -25.98 -0.13
CA SER A 143 -13.31 -26.55 -1.16
C SER A 143 -14.01 -27.85 -0.78
N GLU A 144 -13.46 -28.59 0.20
CA GLU A 144 -14.04 -29.84 0.73
C GLU A 144 -15.07 -29.58 1.86
N ASN A 145 -15.29 -28.33 2.25
CA ASN A 145 -16.29 -28.00 3.27
C ASN A 145 -17.70 -28.09 2.68
N ASP A 146 -18.42 -29.14 3.04
CA ASP A 146 -19.82 -29.31 2.68
C ASP A 146 -20.65 -28.12 3.16
N GLY A 147 -21.36 -27.47 2.23
CA GLY A 147 -22.26 -26.36 2.53
C GLY A 147 -21.59 -25.00 2.76
N LEU A 148 -20.29 -24.86 2.46
CA LEU A 148 -19.60 -23.56 2.52
C LEU A 148 -20.30 -22.51 1.65
N VAL A 149 -20.65 -21.38 2.25
CA VAL A 149 -21.16 -20.20 1.55
C VAL A 149 -19.99 -19.24 1.30
N VAL A 150 -19.69 -18.98 0.03
CA VAL A 150 -18.66 -18.02 -0.38
C VAL A 150 -19.35 -16.73 -0.79
N ILE A 151 -19.16 -15.67 -0.02
CA ILE A 151 -19.81 -14.36 -0.19
C ILE A 151 -18.81 -13.37 -0.78
N ALA A 152 -19.18 -12.71 -1.87
CA ALA A 152 -18.40 -11.63 -2.47
C ALA A 152 -19.30 -10.57 -3.11
N ALA A 153 -18.79 -9.36 -3.35
CA ALA A 153 -19.49 -8.39 -4.18
C ALA A 153 -19.74 -8.95 -5.60
N GLN A 154 -20.84 -8.54 -6.22
CA GLN A 154 -21.24 -9.05 -7.53
C GLN A 154 -20.18 -8.77 -8.61
N ALA A 155 -19.56 -7.58 -8.59
CA ALA A 155 -18.50 -7.24 -9.54
C ALA A 155 -17.30 -8.20 -9.43
N HIS A 156 -16.93 -8.64 -8.21
CA HIS A 156 -15.87 -9.63 -8.01
C HIS A 156 -16.22 -10.99 -8.61
N ALA A 157 -17.45 -11.44 -8.40
CA ALA A 157 -17.91 -12.71 -8.96
C ALA A 157 -17.91 -12.68 -10.49
N GLU A 158 -18.29 -11.56 -11.09
CA GLU A 158 -18.22 -11.34 -12.54
C GLU A 158 -16.77 -11.37 -13.05
N SER A 159 -15.84 -10.69 -12.36
CA SER A 159 -14.40 -10.71 -12.68
C SER A 159 -13.82 -12.13 -12.59
N LEU A 160 -14.09 -12.87 -11.51
CA LEU A 160 -13.59 -14.23 -11.32
C LEU A 160 -14.19 -15.23 -12.32
N ALA A 161 -15.44 -15.02 -12.75
CA ALA A 161 -16.06 -15.83 -13.80
C ALA A 161 -15.40 -15.59 -15.17
N ALA A 162 -15.03 -14.34 -15.46
CA ALA A 162 -14.36 -13.97 -16.71
C ALA A 162 -12.87 -14.38 -16.72
N ALA A 163 -12.18 -14.22 -15.59
CA ALA A 163 -10.76 -14.51 -15.42
C ALA A 163 -10.52 -15.20 -14.05
N PRO A 164 -10.63 -16.54 -13.99
CA PRO A 164 -10.43 -17.28 -12.75
C PRO A 164 -9.03 -17.09 -12.17
N VAL A 165 -8.96 -16.78 -10.88
CA VAL A 165 -7.71 -16.67 -10.13
C VAL A 165 -7.43 -18.00 -9.43
N ARG A 166 -6.18 -18.49 -9.54
CA ARG A 166 -5.79 -19.79 -8.96
C ARG A 166 -6.02 -19.80 -7.45
N GLY A 167 -6.79 -20.80 -6.99
CA GLY A 167 -7.00 -21.04 -5.57
C GLY A 167 -8.12 -20.18 -4.95
N VAL A 168 -8.64 -19.20 -5.68
CA VAL A 168 -9.80 -18.40 -5.26
C VAL A 168 -11.08 -19.17 -5.63
N PRO A 169 -11.95 -19.50 -4.65
CA PRO A 169 -13.19 -20.20 -4.93
C PRO A 169 -14.20 -19.27 -5.63
N ALA A 170 -15.06 -19.85 -6.47
CA ALA A 170 -16.16 -19.09 -7.07
C ALA A 170 -17.17 -18.69 -5.99
N PRO A 171 -17.61 -17.42 -5.93
CA PRO A 171 -18.66 -17.00 -5.01
C PRO A 171 -19.96 -17.79 -5.24
N THR A 172 -20.56 -18.28 -4.16
CA THR A 172 -21.86 -18.97 -4.19
C THR A 172 -23.01 -18.03 -3.81
N GLN A 173 -22.69 -16.90 -3.20
CA GLN A 173 -23.62 -15.84 -2.88
C GLN A 173 -22.98 -14.47 -3.16
N THR A 174 -23.75 -13.57 -3.76
CA THR A 174 -23.27 -12.25 -4.15
C THR A 174 -24.20 -11.13 -3.71
N PHE A 175 -23.67 -9.91 -3.67
CA PHE A 175 -24.43 -8.71 -3.37
C PHE A 175 -23.92 -7.51 -4.19
N ALA A 176 -24.82 -6.58 -4.51
CA ALA A 176 -24.49 -5.46 -5.40
C ALA A 176 -23.92 -4.25 -4.64
N GLU A 177 -24.59 -3.77 -3.60
CA GLU A 177 -24.19 -2.56 -2.87
C GLU A 177 -23.92 -2.85 -1.40
N THR A 178 -24.91 -3.39 -0.69
CA THR A 178 -24.82 -3.74 0.74
C THR A 178 -25.37 -5.14 0.97
N PHE A 179 -24.84 -5.83 1.98
CA PHE A 179 -25.37 -7.09 2.44
C PHE A 179 -25.23 -7.24 3.95
N ASP A 180 -26.36 -7.35 4.63
CA ASP A 180 -26.43 -7.58 6.06
C ASP A 180 -26.74 -9.04 6.31
N LEU A 181 -25.95 -9.68 7.15
CA LEU A 181 -26.17 -11.05 7.59
C LEU A 181 -25.97 -11.18 9.10
N VAL A 182 -26.61 -12.20 9.67
CA VAL A 182 -26.45 -12.58 11.07
C VAL A 182 -26.06 -14.05 11.10
N VAL A 183 -24.90 -14.35 11.71
CA VAL A 183 -24.42 -15.73 11.88
C VAL A 183 -24.30 -16.00 13.37
N GLY A 184 -25.03 -16.99 13.88
CA GLY A 184 -25.05 -17.33 15.30
C GLY A 184 -25.39 -16.15 16.23
N GLY A 185 -26.22 -15.21 15.76
CA GLY A 185 -26.59 -14.00 16.49
C GLY A 185 -25.57 -12.85 16.45
N VAL A 186 -24.51 -12.95 15.64
CA VAL A 186 -23.54 -11.86 15.40
C VAL A 186 -23.87 -11.17 14.07
N PRO A 187 -24.20 -9.86 14.06
CA PRO A 187 -24.43 -9.11 12.84
C PRO A 187 -23.11 -8.81 12.13
N ILE A 188 -23.12 -8.93 10.80
CA ILE A 188 -22.03 -8.59 9.90
C ILE A 188 -22.65 -7.69 8.81
N HIS A 189 -22.03 -6.55 8.57
CA HIS A 189 -22.45 -5.58 7.55
C HIS A 189 -21.39 -5.51 6.46
N LEU A 190 -21.80 -5.78 5.22
CA LEU A 190 -20.94 -5.68 4.06
C LEU A 190 -21.38 -4.50 3.19
N ARG A 191 -20.43 -3.70 2.74
CA ARG A 191 -20.68 -2.58 1.83
C ARG A 191 -19.62 -2.54 0.75
N THR A 192 -20.05 -2.50 -0.50
CA THR A 192 -19.16 -2.32 -1.63
C THR A 192 -18.55 -0.92 -1.67
N ALA A 193 -17.30 -0.85 -2.12
CA ALA A 193 -16.54 0.35 -2.40
C ALA A 193 -15.70 0.13 -3.68
N ARG A 194 -14.81 1.07 -4.01
CA ARG A 194 -13.88 0.96 -5.14
C ARG A 194 -12.64 1.85 -4.92
N PHE A 195 -11.99 1.65 -3.78
CA PHE A 195 -10.84 2.41 -3.33
C PHE A 195 -9.51 1.72 -3.68
N HIS A 196 -9.49 0.41 -3.99
CA HIS A 196 -8.29 -0.35 -4.30
C HIS A 196 -8.46 -1.17 -5.59
N ALA A 197 -9.28 -2.22 -5.59
CA ALA A 197 -9.36 -3.12 -6.74
C ALA A 197 -10.18 -2.52 -7.90
N GLU A 198 -9.91 -3.01 -9.12
CA GLU A 198 -10.52 -2.47 -10.35
C GLU A 198 -12.05 -2.69 -10.40
N ASP A 199 -12.52 -3.80 -9.82
CA ASP A 199 -13.90 -4.23 -9.92
C ASP A 199 -14.78 -3.69 -8.79
N ALA A 200 -14.47 -4.02 -7.55
CA ALA A 200 -15.07 -3.48 -6.33
C ALA A 200 -14.08 -3.63 -5.17
N ASP A 201 -14.46 -3.21 -3.98
CA ASP A 201 -13.88 -3.66 -2.71
C ASP A 201 -15.04 -3.90 -1.75
N THR A 202 -14.83 -4.67 -0.69
CA THR A 202 -15.83 -4.87 0.36
C THR A 202 -15.32 -4.32 1.69
N ILE A 203 -16.03 -3.32 2.21
CA ILE A 203 -15.91 -2.89 3.60
C ILE A 203 -16.73 -3.86 4.45
N ILE A 204 -16.08 -4.48 5.43
CA ILE A 204 -16.68 -5.48 6.34
C ILE A 204 -16.72 -4.87 7.74
N HIS A 205 -17.93 -4.69 8.29
CA HIS A 205 -18.13 -4.09 9.61
C HIS A 205 -18.85 -5.05 10.55
N LEU A 206 -18.26 -5.27 11.72
CA LEU A 206 -18.81 -6.10 12.80
C LEU A 206 -19.11 -5.17 14.00
N PRO A 207 -20.34 -4.63 14.12
CA PRO A 207 -20.63 -3.57 15.09
C PRO A 207 -20.54 -4.06 16.54
N ARG A 208 -20.83 -5.35 16.81
CA ARG A 208 -20.70 -5.92 18.16
C ARG A 208 -19.24 -5.98 18.61
N GLN A 209 -18.31 -6.16 17.68
CA GLN A 209 -16.88 -6.25 17.91
C GLN A 209 -16.17 -4.90 17.67
N ARG A 210 -16.90 -3.86 17.26
CA ARG A 210 -16.32 -2.55 16.89
C ARG A 210 -15.13 -2.75 15.95
N PHE A 211 -15.31 -3.60 14.96
CA PHE A 211 -14.26 -4.02 14.04
C PHE A 211 -14.64 -3.61 12.61
N LEU A 212 -13.67 -3.02 11.91
CA LEU A 212 -13.77 -2.66 10.51
C LEU A 212 -12.64 -3.33 9.73
N MET A 213 -12.95 -3.89 8.57
CA MET A 213 -11.97 -4.43 7.65
C MET A 213 -12.17 -3.80 6.29
N ALA A 214 -11.09 -3.20 5.78
CA ALA A 214 -10.99 -2.62 4.45
C ALA A 214 -9.56 -2.85 3.97
N VAL A 215 -9.41 -3.87 3.15
CA VAL A 215 -8.12 -4.47 2.77
C VAL A 215 -7.39 -3.60 1.74
N ASP A 216 -6.06 -3.61 1.76
CA ASP A 216 -5.17 -2.89 0.84
C ASP A 216 -5.34 -1.36 0.89
N THR A 217 -5.70 -0.87 2.08
CA THR A 217 -5.86 0.56 2.37
C THR A 217 -4.64 1.12 3.11
N ILE A 218 -4.40 0.66 4.34
CA ILE A 218 -3.38 1.17 5.23
C ILE A 218 -2.38 0.09 5.64
N THR A 219 -1.21 0.51 6.09
CA THR A 219 -0.22 -0.32 6.77
C THR A 219 -0.02 0.25 8.17
N PRO A 220 -0.67 -0.30 9.23
CA PRO A 220 -0.68 0.34 10.55
C PRO A 220 0.72 0.60 11.13
N GLY A 221 1.03 1.87 11.41
CA GLY A 221 2.35 2.31 11.87
C GLY A 221 3.43 2.49 10.78
N GLU A 222 3.06 2.33 9.51
CA GLU A 222 3.89 2.47 8.31
C GLU A 222 3.25 3.45 7.31
N ALA A 223 4.05 3.99 6.39
CA ALA A 223 3.49 4.60 5.18
C ALA A 223 2.87 3.51 4.29
N PRO A 224 1.84 3.82 3.47
CA PRO A 224 1.22 2.84 2.59
C PRO A 224 2.26 2.12 1.73
N PHE A 225 1.93 0.90 1.31
CA PHE A 225 2.68 0.26 0.25
C PHE A 225 2.68 1.14 -1.00
N MET A 226 3.68 0.96 -1.87
CA MET A 226 3.91 1.81 -3.04
C MET A 226 2.63 2.13 -3.82
N ASN A 227 2.57 3.33 -4.37
CA ASN A 227 1.41 3.83 -5.12
C ASN A 227 0.09 3.73 -4.33
N PHE A 228 0.13 3.98 -3.02
CA PHE A 228 -1.02 3.90 -2.12
C PHE A 228 -1.71 2.52 -2.16
N GLY A 229 -0.91 1.47 -1.94
CA GLY A 229 -1.38 0.10 -2.06
C GLY A 229 -1.73 -0.28 -3.49
N ALA A 230 -1.03 0.26 -4.48
CA ALA A 230 -1.31 0.05 -5.90
C ALA A 230 -2.79 0.30 -6.29
N THR A 231 -3.41 1.31 -5.68
CA THR A 231 -4.82 1.63 -5.93
C THR A 231 -5.10 1.88 -7.42
N SER A 232 -6.18 1.28 -7.93
CA SER A 232 -6.71 1.57 -9.27
C SER A 232 -7.47 2.90 -9.33
N ASN A 233 -7.80 3.49 -8.18
CA ASN A 233 -8.64 4.68 -8.07
C ASN A 233 -8.17 5.61 -6.95
N VAL A 234 -7.15 6.43 -7.27
CA VAL A 234 -6.54 7.39 -6.35
C VAL A 234 -7.56 8.29 -5.64
N ARG A 235 -8.58 8.77 -6.37
CA ARG A 235 -9.61 9.64 -5.78
C ARG A 235 -10.45 8.90 -4.74
N ALA A 236 -10.97 7.73 -5.09
CA ALA A 236 -11.76 6.93 -4.16
C ALA A 236 -10.93 6.41 -2.99
N TYR A 237 -9.63 6.14 -3.19
CA TYR A 237 -8.70 5.85 -2.12
C TYR A 237 -8.64 6.98 -1.09
N LEU A 238 -8.43 8.23 -1.54
CA LEU A 238 -8.39 9.41 -0.66
C LEU A 238 -9.73 9.65 0.08
N GLU A 239 -10.85 9.55 -0.64
CA GLU A 239 -12.20 9.73 -0.07
C GLU A 239 -12.62 8.56 0.86
N GLY A 240 -12.00 7.38 0.67
CA GLY A 240 -12.30 6.16 1.42
C GLY A 240 -12.06 6.32 2.93
N PHE A 241 -11.06 7.10 3.34
CA PHE A 241 -10.73 7.29 4.75
C PHE A 241 -11.82 8.01 5.54
N ASP A 242 -12.45 9.02 4.94
CA ASP A 242 -13.60 9.66 5.59
C ASP A 242 -14.77 8.68 5.69
N THR A 243 -14.98 7.85 4.65
CA THR A 243 -15.99 6.78 4.67
C THR A 243 -15.72 5.74 5.76
N PHE A 244 -14.46 5.33 5.96
CA PHE A 244 -14.11 4.38 7.03
C PHE A 244 -14.37 4.99 8.40
N LEU A 245 -14.00 6.26 8.60
CA LEU A 245 -14.13 6.96 9.89
C LEU A 245 -15.57 7.26 10.30
N ASP A 246 -16.55 7.12 9.41
CA ASP A 246 -17.98 7.18 9.69
C ASP A 246 -18.52 5.93 10.41
N PHE A 247 -17.80 4.80 10.35
CA PHE A 247 -18.15 3.60 11.10
C PHE A 247 -17.71 3.71 12.57
N ASP A 248 -18.46 3.08 13.48
CA ASP A 248 -18.01 2.87 14.86
C ASP A 248 -17.12 1.62 14.95
N PHE A 249 -15.83 1.84 15.09
CA PHE A 249 -14.83 0.80 15.25
C PHE A 249 -13.66 1.27 16.13
N GLU A 250 -12.98 0.32 16.76
CA GLU A 250 -11.71 0.49 17.45
C GLU A 250 -10.60 -0.29 16.75
N HIS A 251 -10.94 -1.48 16.21
CA HIS A 251 -10.02 -2.39 15.56
C HIS A 251 -10.17 -2.30 14.04
N PHE A 252 -9.05 -2.24 13.33
CA PHE A 252 -9.01 -2.13 11.87
C PHE A 252 -8.09 -3.19 11.26
N LEU A 253 -8.62 -4.01 10.34
CA LEU A 253 -7.83 -4.99 9.59
C LEU A 253 -7.66 -4.54 8.15
N SER A 254 -6.41 -4.41 7.72
CA SER A 254 -6.06 -3.88 6.40
C SER A 254 -5.49 -4.92 5.44
N GLY A 255 -5.35 -6.18 5.86
CA GLY A 255 -4.96 -7.30 5.00
C GLY A 255 -3.46 -7.54 4.92
N HIS A 256 -2.63 -6.59 5.35
CA HIS A 256 -1.17 -6.69 5.30
C HIS A 256 -0.48 -6.22 6.58
N VAL A 257 0.81 -6.53 6.67
CA VAL A 257 1.75 -6.29 7.78
C VAL A 257 1.39 -7.05 9.06
N SER A 258 2.31 -7.02 10.02
CA SER A 258 2.19 -7.77 11.28
C SER A 258 1.31 -7.10 12.34
N VAL A 259 0.84 -5.89 12.09
CA VAL A 259 0.17 -5.05 13.10
C VAL A 259 -1.33 -4.96 12.81
N LEU A 260 -2.15 -5.31 13.80
CA LEU A 260 -3.57 -4.99 13.78
C LEU A 260 -3.75 -3.47 13.96
N GLY A 261 -4.50 -2.86 13.04
CA GLY A 261 -4.72 -1.43 13.01
C GLY A 261 -5.76 -0.96 14.01
N THR A 262 -5.78 0.35 14.21
CA THR A 262 -6.74 1.06 15.05
C THR A 262 -7.38 2.21 14.29
N ARG A 263 -8.43 2.80 14.87
CA ARG A 263 -9.00 4.05 14.36
C ARG A 263 -7.98 5.18 14.29
N GLU A 264 -7.01 5.24 15.20
CA GLU A 264 -5.94 6.24 15.17
C GLU A 264 -5.00 6.04 13.98
N ASP A 265 -4.68 4.79 13.63
CA ASP A 265 -3.88 4.49 12.44
C ASP A 265 -4.60 4.96 11.15
N VAL A 266 -5.92 4.78 11.06
CA VAL A 266 -6.73 5.27 9.93
C VAL A 266 -6.70 6.81 9.85
N VAL A 267 -6.81 7.50 10.98
CA VAL A 267 -6.70 8.97 11.04
C VAL A 267 -5.31 9.43 10.61
N LYS A 268 -4.26 8.81 11.16
CA LYS A 268 -2.88 9.13 10.83
C LYS A 268 -2.60 8.93 9.34
N MET A 269 -3.14 7.86 8.77
CA MET A 269 -2.99 7.59 7.34
C MET A 269 -3.71 8.63 6.47
N ARG A 270 -4.96 8.98 6.81
CA ARG A 270 -5.71 10.04 6.13
C ARG A 270 -4.95 11.37 6.13
N ASP A 271 -4.31 11.69 7.25
CA ASP A 271 -3.56 12.94 7.38
C ASP A 271 -2.25 12.89 6.56
N TYR A 272 -1.57 11.74 6.51
CA TYR A 272 -0.40 11.52 5.63
C TYR A 272 -0.73 11.69 4.15
N ILE A 273 -1.77 11.00 3.65
CA ILE A 273 -2.10 11.02 2.22
C ILE A 273 -2.60 12.40 1.77
N ARG A 274 -3.30 13.14 2.66
CA ARG A 274 -3.70 14.54 2.40
C ARG A 274 -2.49 15.46 2.33
N ASP A 275 -1.49 15.26 3.18
CA ASP A 275 -0.26 16.04 3.12
C ASP A 275 0.55 15.76 1.83
N VAL A 276 0.58 14.50 1.36
CA VAL A 276 1.14 14.19 0.03
C VAL A 276 0.36 14.91 -1.08
N TRP A 277 -0.96 14.84 -1.03
CA TRP A 277 -1.84 15.52 -1.98
C TRP A 277 -1.58 17.02 -2.05
N ASP A 278 -1.62 17.68 -0.90
CA ASP A 278 -1.42 19.13 -0.76
C ASP A 278 -0.01 19.54 -1.18
N SER A 279 1.01 18.73 -0.86
CA SER A 279 2.41 18.99 -1.22
C SER A 279 2.61 19.01 -2.74
N VAL A 280 2.07 18.04 -3.46
CA VAL A 280 2.14 18.03 -4.93
C VAL A 280 1.41 19.24 -5.51
N HIS A 281 0.17 19.48 -5.08
CA HIS A 281 -0.63 20.59 -5.60
C HIS A 281 -0.01 21.96 -5.33
N ALA A 282 0.69 22.14 -4.21
CA ALA A 282 1.44 23.35 -3.90
C ALA A 282 2.64 23.57 -4.85
N LEU A 283 3.25 22.49 -5.37
CA LEU A 283 4.38 22.55 -6.29
C LEU A 283 3.97 22.66 -7.78
N MET A 284 2.76 22.22 -8.14
CA MET A 284 2.25 22.23 -9.51
C MET A 284 2.37 23.58 -10.24
N PRO A 285 2.14 24.76 -9.62
CA PRO A 285 2.35 26.04 -10.29
C PRO A 285 3.76 26.25 -10.86
N GLY A 286 4.77 25.56 -10.30
CA GLY A 286 6.16 25.61 -10.77
C GLY A 286 6.50 24.62 -11.89
N PHE A 287 5.57 23.73 -12.28
CA PHE A 287 5.85 22.67 -13.24
C PHE A 287 6.34 23.21 -14.60
N ASN A 288 5.71 24.25 -15.14
CA ASN A 288 6.11 24.84 -16.43
C ASN A 288 7.51 25.46 -16.39
N ALA A 289 7.93 26.04 -15.26
CA ALA A 289 9.28 26.57 -15.13
C ALA A 289 10.32 25.43 -15.15
N ARG A 290 10.05 24.32 -14.44
CA ARG A 290 10.90 23.13 -14.47
C ARG A 290 10.97 22.52 -15.87
N MET A 291 9.86 22.51 -16.60
CA MET A 291 9.80 22.09 -18.00
C MET A 291 10.70 22.96 -18.90
N ASP A 292 10.62 24.27 -18.76
CA ASP A 292 11.43 25.21 -19.55
C ASP A 292 12.93 25.03 -19.28
N GLU A 293 13.32 24.88 -18.01
CA GLU A 293 14.70 24.59 -17.61
C GLU A 293 15.19 23.26 -18.19
N ALA A 294 14.38 22.21 -18.08
CA ALA A 294 14.71 20.90 -18.61
C ALA A 294 14.83 20.90 -20.14
N LEU A 295 13.95 21.64 -20.84
CA LEU A 295 14.02 21.82 -22.30
C LEU A 295 15.31 22.51 -22.74
N GLN A 296 15.78 23.51 -21.97
CA GLN A 296 17.07 24.15 -22.22
C GLN A 296 18.24 23.17 -22.04
N LEU A 297 18.23 22.36 -20.98
CA LEU A 297 19.27 21.36 -20.70
C LEU A 297 19.40 20.31 -21.81
N VAL A 298 18.28 19.90 -22.41
CA VAL A 298 18.28 18.94 -23.53
C VAL A 298 18.45 19.61 -24.90
N GLU A 299 18.80 20.90 -24.95
CA GLU A 299 18.91 21.72 -26.16
C GLU A 299 17.67 21.65 -27.07
N PHE A 300 16.48 21.49 -26.48
CA PHE A 300 15.21 21.26 -27.19
C PHE A 300 15.19 20.04 -28.12
N ARG A 301 16.13 19.09 -27.95
CA ARG A 301 16.23 17.90 -28.80
C ARG A 301 15.45 16.68 -28.30
N ASN A 302 14.97 16.72 -27.05
CA ASN A 302 14.26 15.60 -26.44
C ASN A 302 13.19 16.06 -25.45
N GLY A 303 12.00 16.40 -25.95
CA GLY A 303 10.89 16.88 -25.12
C GLY A 303 10.39 15.87 -24.08
N ASN A 304 10.39 14.57 -24.40
CA ASN A 304 9.98 13.54 -23.45
C ASN A 304 10.98 13.40 -22.28
N LEU A 305 12.28 13.53 -22.56
CA LEU A 305 13.29 13.56 -21.50
C LEU A 305 13.12 14.80 -20.62
N ALA A 306 12.90 15.98 -21.22
CA ALA A 306 12.64 17.19 -20.45
C ALA A 306 11.37 17.06 -19.58
N TYR A 307 10.33 16.44 -20.12
CA TYR A 307 9.09 16.16 -19.39
C TYR A 307 9.32 15.27 -18.17
N ARG A 308 10.04 14.17 -18.36
CA ARG A 308 10.44 13.28 -17.28
C ARG A 308 11.28 14.01 -16.22
N MET A 309 12.27 14.80 -16.64
CA MET A 309 13.12 15.57 -15.71
C MET A 309 12.32 16.55 -14.85
N ALA A 310 11.33 17.24 -15.42
CA ALA A 310 10.48 18.15 -14.66
C ALA A 310 9.58 17.42 -13.66
N MET A 311 9.03 16.27 -14.07
CA MET A 311 8.24 15.42 -13.18
C MET A 311 9.07 14.89 -12.01
N GLU A 312 10.23 14.29 -12.29
CA GLU A 312 11.15 13.79 -11.27
C GLU A 312 11.55 14.93 -10.32
N SER A 313 11.93 16.10 -10.84
CA SER A 313 12.29 17.24 -10.01
C SER A 313 11.16 17.70 -9.05
N LEU A 314 9.89 17.70 -9.49
CA LEU A 314 8.76 18.05 -8.63
C LEU A 314 8.49 16.95 -7.59
N ARG A 315 8.49 15.69 -8.04
CA ARG A 315 8.32 14.51 -7.19
C ARG A 315 9.38 14.48 -6.09
N ASP A 316 10.64 14.74 -6.42
CA ASP A 316 11.75 14.72 -5.47
C ASP A 316 11.59 15.79 -4.38
N ASP A 317 11.15 17.01 -4.76
CA ASP A 317 10.85 18.08 -3.80
C ASP A 317 9.66 17.71 -2.89
N CYS A 318 8.62 17.09 -3.45
CA CYS A 318 7.49 16.56 -2.67
C CYS A 318 7.97 15.49 -1.68
N ALA A 319 8.71 14.48 -2.16
CA ALA A 319 9.16 13.35 -1.38
C ALA A 319 10.10 13.81 -0.25
N ALA A 320 11.04 14.71 -0.53
CA ALA A 320 11.91 15.30 0.48
C ALA A 320 11.12 16.01 1.59
N GLY A 321 10.08 16.77 1.21
CA GLY A 321 9.18 17.43 2.15
C GLY A 321 8.40 16.43 3.02
N ILE A 322 7.83 15.40 2.40
CA ILE A 322 7.05 14.36 3.09
C ILE A 322 7.93 13.55 4.04
N ILE A 323 9.10 13.09 3.59
CA ILE A 323 10.08 12.40 4.42
C ILE A 323 10.47 13.26 5.61
N GLY A 324 10.73 14.56 5.39
CA GLY A 324 11.08 15.49 6.46
C GLY A 324 10.01 15.64 7.55
N ARG A 325 8.72 15.48 7.22
CA ARG A 325 7.61 15.61 8.18
C ARG A 325 7.17 14.29 8.80
N TRP A 326 7.31 13.18 8.09
CA TRP A 326 6.64 11.91 8.47
C TRP A 326 7.57 10.77 8.84
N LYS A 327 8.88 10.82 8.52
CA LYS A 327 9.79 9.68 8.77
C LYS A 327 9.92 9.27 10.24
N ASP A 328 9.65 10.20 11.16
CA ASP A 328 9.70 9.95 12.60
C ASP A 328 8.31 9.58 13.17
N GLU A 329 7.27 9.61 12.33
CA GLU A 329 5.87 9.35 12.68
C GLU A 329 5.36 8.03 12.11
N LEU A 330 5.81 7.65 10.92
CA LEU A 330 5.49 6.40 10.24
C LEU A 330 6.79 5.73 9.78
N SER A 331 6.86 4.41 9.92
CA SER A 331 7.93 3.61 9.32
C SER A 331 7.86 3.66 7.79
N VAL A 332 8.98 3.36 7.12
CA VAL A 332 9.11 3.17 5.66
C VAL A 332 8.67 4.35 4.78
N VAL A 333 8.55 5.56 5.33
CA VAL A 333 8.21 6.78 4.57
C VAL A 333 9.27 7.07 3.50
N ASP A 334 10.55 6.91 3.85
CA ASP A 334 11.69 7.11 2.96
C ASP A 334 11.81 6.02 1.87
N LEU A 335 11.09 4.91 2.02
CA LEU A 335 10.96 3.88 1.01
C LEU A 335 9.86 4.20 -0.01
N TRP A 336 8.73 4.75 0.43
CA TRP A 336 7.52 4.85 -0.40
C TRP A 336 7.07 6.28 -0.78
N ALA A 337 7.55 7.33 -0.10
CA ALA A 337 7.10 8.71 -0.34
C ALA A 337 7.27 9.15 -1.80
N ASP A 338 8.35 8.71 -2.47
CA ASP A 338 8.57 8.97 -3.89
C ASP A 338 7.39 8.50 -4.75
N SER A 339 7.00 7.23 -4.57
CA SER A 339 5.88 6.60 -5.30
C SER A 339 4.54 7.28 -5.02
N HIS A 340 4.33 7.74 -3.78
CA HIS A 340 3.12 8.45 -3.38
C HIS A 340 3.04 9.83 -4.05
N CYS A 341 4.13 10.59 -4.02
CA CYS A 341 4.23 11.87 -4.72
C CYS A 341 4.08 11.70 -6.23
N GLU A 342 4.69 10.66 -6.82
CA GLU A 342 4.56 10.35 -8.26
C GLU A 342 3.11 10.00 -8.63
N THR A 343 2.43 9.20 -7.82
CA THR A 343 1.03 8.82 -8.03
C THR A 343 0.12 10.05 -8.04
N VAL A 344 0.26 10.97 -7.08
CA VAL A 344 -0.52 12.22 -7.06
C VAL A 344 -0.12 13.14 -8.22
N LEU A 345 1.17 13.25 -8.54
CA LEU A 345 1.64 14.10 -9.65
C LEU A 345 1.05 13.65 -10.98
N LEU A 346 1.09 12.33 -11.26
CA LEU A 346 0.45 11.75 -12.44
C LEU A 346 -1.05 12.04 -12.46
N TYR A 347 -1.72 11.90 -11.31
CA TYR A 347 -3.14 12.23 -11.21
C TYR A 347 -3.41 13.70 -11.56
N ALA A 348 -2.68 14.64 -10.96
CA ALA A 348 -2.84 16.08 -11.13
C ALA A 348 -2.47 16.59 -12.54
N ILE A 349 -1.60 15.87 -13.26
CA ILE A 349 -1.29 16.15 -14.66
C ILE A 349 -2.44 15.73 -15.58
N MET A 350 -3.12 14.63 -15.25
CA MET A 350 -4.07 13.96 -16.14
C MET A 350 -5.53 14.40 -15.94
N HIS A 351 -5.87 15.08 -14.83
CA HIS A 351 -7.23 15.44 -14.42
C HIS A 351 -7.33 16.92 -14.01
#